data_AF-A0A3N5UEM9-F1
#
_entry.id   AF-A0A3N5UEM9-F1
#
_cell.length_a   1.000
_cell.length_b   1.000
_cell.length_c   1.000
_cell.angle_alpha   90.00
_cell.angle_beta   90.00
_cell.angle_gamma   90.00
#
_symmetry.space_group_name_H-M   'P 1'
#
loop_
_entity.id
_entity.type
_entity.pdbx_description
1 polymer ?
#
loop_
_entity_poly.entity_id
_entity_poly.type
_entity_poly.pdbx_seq_one_letter_code
_entity_poly.pdbx_strand_id
1 'polypeptide(L)'
;MRGQDLEDAFNSMLRTDYIPLSDTAKLNLLADYYVDYMGYVRDIVGPTDQLIVGRRGTGKTTLLYRSLVECMRSWSDEGSAARKRTLGVYLDLEKCQSLSSTMGSDFVDFELAFVAELCDAIRDELQRSWPALTQEHSLVDRVFKNAEIKKALAVNAELQKLVGILTSGLPRFVDRSGVVDRQA
;
A
#
# COMPACT_ATOMS: atom_id res chain seq x y z
N MET A 1 12.11 29.31 -5.36
CA MET A 1 11.71 27.89 -5.37
C MET A 1 10.93 27.56 -4.10
N ARG A 2 9.79 28.23 -3.84
CA ARG A 2 8.99 28.06 -2.59
C ARG A 2 7.47 28.21 -2.78
N GLY A 3 7.01 28.85 -3.85
CA GLY A 3 5.57 29.05 -4.11
C GLY A 3 4.91 27.83 -4.75
N GLN A 4 5.56 27.19 -5.73
CA GLN A 4 5.02 26.02 -6.43
C GLN A 4 4.88 24.79 -5.53
N ASP A 5 5.90 24.47 -4.72
CA ASP A 5 5.82 23.30 -3.82
C ASP A 5 4.70 23.45 -2.77
N LEU A 6 4.46 24.68 -2.31
CA LEU A 6 3.39 25.00 -1.37
C LEU A 6 2.01 24.90 -2.05
N GLU A 7 1.88 25.45 -3.26
CA GLU A 7 0.66 25.38 -4.06
C GLU A 7 0.31 23.93 -4.45
N ASP A 8 1.31 23.12 -4.78
CA ASP A 8 1.16 21.69 -5.07
C ASP A 8 0.74 20.91 -3.83
N ALA A 9 1.30 21.21 -2.65
CA ALA A 9 0.87 20.60 -1.39
C ALA A 9 -0.58 20.96 -1.06
N PHE A 10 -0.99 22.23 -1.21
CA PHE A 10 -2.37 22.65 -0.98
C PHE A 10 -3.35 22.07 -2.01
N ASN A 11 -2.97 21.99 -3.28
CA ASN A 11 -3.77 21.33 -4.31
C ASN A 11 -3.89 19.82 -4.07
N SER A 12 -2.83 19.18 -3.58
CA SER A 12 -2.84 17.77 -3.16
C SER A 12 -3.77 17.56 -1.97
N MET A 13 -3.74 18.44 -0.95
CA MET A 13 -4.66 18.41 0.18
C MET A 13 -6.12 18.61 -0.24
N LEU A 14 -6.38 19.61 -1.10
CA LEU A 14 -7.72 19.94 -1.62
C LEU A 14 -8.30 18.85 -2.53
N ARG A 15 -7.44 18.03 -3.16
CA ARG A 15 -7.81 16.94 -4.05
C ARG A 15 -7.43 15.57 -3.52
N THR A 16 -7.26 15.41 -2.20
CA THR A 16 -6.83 14.12 -1.61
C THR A 16 -7.79 12.98 -1.96
N ASP A 17 -9.02 13.33 -2.38
CA ASP A 17 -10.01 12.45 -2.97
C ASP A 17 -9.49 11.63 -4.16
N TYR A 18 -8.33 11.95 -4.75
CA TYR A 18 -7.80 11.27 -5.94
C TYR A 18 -6.27 11.14 -5.98
N ILE A 19 -5.58 10.88 -4.86
CA ILE A 19 -4.19 10.40 -4.96
C ILE A 19 -4.22 8.97 -5.54
N PRO A 20 -3.74 8.73 -6.77
CA PRO A 20 -3.70 7.38 -7.31
C PRO A 20 -2.72 6.56 -6.49
N LEU A 21 -3.12 5.36 -6.04
CA LEU A 21 -2.24 4.48 -5.26
C LEU A 21 -0.96 4.08 -6.01
N SER A 22 -1.01 4.12 -7.35
CA SER A 22 0.15 3.90 -8.22
C SER A 22 1.17 5.05 -8.18
N ASP A 23 0.78 6.25 -7.74
CA ASP A 23 1.64 7.43 -7.67
C ASP A 23 2.34 7.53 -6.31
N THR A 24 3.37 6.69 -6.15
CA THR A 24 4.16 6.61 -4.91
C THR A 24 4.82 7.94 -4.53
N ALA A 25 5.10 8.82 -5.50
CA ALA A 25 5.69 10.13 -5.22
C ALA A 25 4.70 11.02 -4.48
N LYS A 26 3.44 11.08 -4.93
CA LYS A 26 2.38 11.83 -4.23
C LYS A 26 2.03 11.24 -2.87
N LEU A 27 2.04 9.91 -2.76
CA LEU A 27 1.86 9.24 -1.47
C LEU A 27 2.98 9.60 -0.48
N ASN A 28 4.23 9.66 -0.93
CA ASN A 28 5.34 10.10 -0.08
C ASN A 28 5.22 11.59 0.30
N LEU A 29 4.84 12.44 -0.65
CA LEU A 29 4.61 13.88 -0.38
C LEU A 29 3.53 14.08 0.69
N LEU A 30 2.48 13.26 0.69
CA LEU A 30 1.46 13.26 1.74
C LEU A 30 2.07 13.10 3.12
N ALA A 31 3.07 12.21 3.28
CA ALA A 31 3.69 11.99 4.58
C ALA A 31 4.55 13.18 5.06
N ASP A 32 4.94 14.09 4.19
CA ASP A 32 5.75 15.25 4.54
C ASP A 32 4.90 16.44 5.01
N TYR A 33 3.66 16.58 4.51
CA TYR A 33 2.75 17.66 4.92
C TYR A 33 1.63 17.22 5.87
N TYR A 34 1.35 15.92 6.00
CA TYR A 34 0.27 15.43 6.86
C TYR A 34 0.63 15.59 8.35
N VAL A 35 -0.25 16.26 9.09
CA VAL A 35 -0.11 16.47 10.53
C VAL A 35 -1.05 15.52 11.27
N ASP A 36 -0.49 14.53 11.96
CA ASP A 36 -1.24 13.59 12.79
C ASP A 36 -1.45 14.12 14.22
N TYR A 37 -2.25 15.18 14.37
CA TYR A 37 -2.43 15.83 15.67
C TYR A 37 -2.99 14.87 16.75
N MET A 38 -3.86 13.94 16.36
CA MET A 38 -4.54 13.02 17.29
C MET A 38 -3.81 11.68 17.44
N GLY A 39 -2.75 11.43 16.67
CA GLY A 39 -1.97 10.19 16.74
C GLY A 39 -2.65 8.96 16.10
N TYR A 40 -3.65 9.17 15.23
CA TYR A 40 -4.45 8.08 14.66
C TYR A 40 -3.67 7.15 13.75
N VAL A 41 -2.56 7.61 13.17
CA VAL A 41 -1.77 6.78 12.27
C VAL A 41 -1.24 5.55 13.01
N ARG A 42 -0.78 5.71 14.26
CA ARG A 42 -0.29 4.61 15.11
C ARG A 42 -1.38 3.62 15.47
N ASP A 43 -2.60 4.10 15.70
CA ASP A 43 -3.73 3.23 16.04
C ASP A 43 -4.14 2.37 14.84
N ILE A 44 -4.09 2.93 13.64
CA ILE A 44 -4.47 2.23 12.39
C ILE A 44 -3.44 1.18 11.98
N VAL A 45 -2.15 1.48 12.08
CA VAL A 45 -1.07 0.52 11.75
C VAL A 45 -0.74 -0.41 12.92
N GLY A 46 -1.46 -0.26 14.03
CA GLY A 46 -1.37 -1.10 15.22
C GLY A 46 -1.94 -2.50 15.00
N PRO A 47 -1.81 -3.38 16.01
CA PRO A 47 -2.24 -4.78 15.89
C PRO A 47 -3.75 -5.00 16.05
N THR A 48 -4.52 -3.93 16.33
CA THR A 48 -5.96 -4.01 16.59
C THR A 48 -6.74 -3.46 15.41
N ASP A 49 -7.86 -4.12 15.11
CA ASP A 49 -8.78 -3.66 14.08
C ASP A 49 -9.39 -2.31 14.45
N GLN A 50 -9.42 -1.40 13.47
CA GLN A 50 -9.94 -0.04 13.65
C GLN A 50 -11.13 0.20 12.72
N LEU A 51 -12.19 0.78 13.27
CA LEU A 51 -13.31 1.32 12.50
C LEU A 51 -13.21 2.85 12.45
N ILE A 52 -12.91 3.40 11.27
CA ILE A 52 -12.74 4.85 11.09
C ILE A 52 -14.08 5.47 10.65
N VAL A 53 -14.70 6.25 11.54
CA VAL A 53 -15.98 6.93 11.28
C VAL A 53 -15.81 8.44 11.35
N GLY A 54 -16.49 9.17 10.46
CA GLY A 54 -16.46 10.63 10.44
C GLY A 54 -17.29 11.21 9.31
N ARG A 55 -17.65 12.50 9.43
CA ARG A 55 -18.44 13.23 8.42
C ARG A 55 -17.71 13.26 7.05
N ARG A 56 -18.43 13.58 5.98
CA ARG A 56 -17.80 13.80 4.66
C ARG A 56 -16.77 14.93 4.76
N GLY A 57 -15.62 14.76 4.11
CA GLY A 57 -14.55 15.76 4.08
C GLY A 57 -13.63 15.80 5.31
N THR A 58 -13.79 14.88 6.28
CA THR A 58 -12.90 14.83 7.47
C THR A 58 -11.56 14.12 7.21
N GLY A 59 -11.17 13.88 5.96
CA GLY A 59 -9.87 13.30 5.63
C GLY A 59 -9.70 11.81 5.97
N LYS A 60 -10.77 11.01 6.09
CA LYS A 60 -10.68 9.57 6.38
C LYS A 60 -9.81 8.82 5.35
N THR A 61 -10.04 9.07 4.07
CA THR A 61 -9.24 8.49 2.97
C THR A 61 -7.79 8.96 3.04
N THR A 62 -7.56 10.25 3.31
CA THR A 62 -6.23 10.81 3.53
C THR A 62 -5.48 10.10 4.67
N LEU A 63 -6.17 9.84 5.78
CA LEU A 63 -5.62 9.12 6.92
C LEU A 63 -5.26 7.68 6.54
N LEU A 64 -6.10 6.98 5.78
CA LEU A 64 -5.78 5.64 5.27
C LEU A 64 -4.57 5.64 4.31
N TYR A 65 -4.48 6.61 3.39
CA TYR A 65 -3.30 6.76 2.53
C TYR A 65 -2.04 7.06 3.33
N ARG A 66 -2.16 7.90 4.37
CA ARG A 66 -1.03 8.18 5.26
C ARG A 66 -0.56 6.94 6.00
N SER A 67 -1.48 6.11 6.50
CA SER A 67 -1.18 4.83 7.15
C SER A 67 -0.55 3.83 6.18
N LEU A 68 -1.03 3.78 4.92
CA LEU A 68 -0.42 2.97 3.87
C LEU A 68 1.04 3.35 3.63
N VAL A 69 1.35 4.66 3.63
CA VAL A 69 2.72 5.16 3.49
C VAL A 69 3.60 4.74 4.67
N GLU A 70 3.07 4.70 5.90
CA GLU A 70 3.83 4.17 7.04
C GLU A 70 4.18 2.69 6.85
N CYS A 71 3.25 1.87 6.34
CA CYS A 71 3.55 0.49 6.01
C CYS A 71 4.71 0.40 4.99
N MET A 72 4.72 1.24 3.96
CA MET A 72 5.83 1.30 2.99
C MET A 72 7.16 1.71 3.65
N ARG A 73 7.15 2.76 4.47
CA ARG A 73 8.35 3.25 5.19
C ARG A 73 8.90 2.23 6.18
N SER A 74 8.06 1.35 6.73
CA SER A 74 8.46 0.29 7.68
C SER A 74 9.48 -0.74 7.14
N TRP A 75 9.74 -0.73 5.83
CA TRP A 75 10.74 -1.59 5.18
C TRP A 75 12.14 -0.97 5.09
N SER A 76 12.26 0.36 5.23
CA SER A 76 13.52 1.12 5.16
C SER A 76 13.88 1.86 6.43
N ASP A 77 12.89 2.41 7.12
CA ASP A 77 13.09 3.42 8.15
C ASP A 77 12.91 2.82 9.56
N GLU A 78 13.77 3.22 10.49
CA GLU A 78 13.67 2.84 11.90
C GLU A 78 12.66 3.70 12.68
N GLY A 79 12.09 4.75 12.06
CA GLY A 79 11.11 5.66 12.67
C GLY A 79 9.63 5.47 12.29
N SER A 80 9.31 4.47 11.47
CA SER A 80 7.92 4.21 11.04
C SER A 80 6.98 3.89 12.21
N ALA A 81 5.76 4.42 12.16
CA ALA A 81 4.69 4.07 13.09
C ALA A 81 4.22 2.62 12.92
N ALA A 82 4.27 2.10 11.69
CA ALA A 82 3.96 0.69 11.41
C ALA A 82 5.09 -0.23 11.88
N ARG A 83 4.72 -1.46 12.28
CA ARG A 83 5.68 -2.51 12.63
C ARG A 83 6.66 -2.74 11.47
N LYS A 84 7.94 -3.01 11.76
CA LYS A 84 8.96 -3.29 10.75
C LYS A 84 8.46 -4.34 9.74
N ARG A 85 8.62 -4.05 8.45
CA ARG A 85 8.26 -4.90 7.31
C ARG A 85 6.77 -5.25 7.23
N THR A 86 5.91 -4.26 7.44
CA THR A 86 4.45 -4.40 7.27
C THR A 86 4.06 -4.16 5.81
N LEU A 87 3.37 -5.11 5.19
CA LEU A 87 2.77 -4.91 3.87
C LEU A 87 1.39 -4.25 4.05
N GLY A 88 1.25 -2.99 3.61
CA GLY A 88 -0.03 -2.32 3.62
C GLY A 88 -0.80 -2.66 2.36
N VAL A 89 -2.01 -3.22 2.49
CA VAL A 89 -2.90 -3.54 1.37
C VAL A 89 -4.11 -2.63 1.46
N TYR A 90 -4.39 -1.89 0.39
CA TYR A 90 -5.55 -1.02 0.31
C TYR A 90 -6.58 -1.62 -0.64
N LEU A 91 -7.81 -1.82 -0.14
CA LEU A 91 -8.94 -2.31 -0.92
C LEU A 91 -10.04 -1.26 -0.96
N ASP A 92 -10.40 -0.84 -2.17
CA ASP A 92 -11.53 0.04 -2.42
C ASP A 92 -12.72 -0.78 -2.88
N LEU A 93 -13.62 -1.12 -1.94
CA LEU A 93 -14.76 -1.98 -2.25
C LEU A 93 -15.71 -1.38 -3.28
N GLU A 94 -15.72 -0.05 -3.48
CA GLU A 94 -16.50 0.58 -4.54
C GLU A 94 -15.96 0.26 -5.94
N LYS A 95 -14.69 -0.11 -6.05
CA LYS A 95 -14.02 -0.46 -7.31
C LYS A 95 -14.03 -1.95 -7.62
N CYS A 96 -14.38 -2.80 -6.65
CA CYS A 96 -14.46 -4.25 -6.81
C CYS A 96 -15.78 -4.66 -7.48
N GLN A 97 -15.84 -4.54 -8.81
CA GLN A 97 -17.05 -4.87 -9.58
C GLN A 97 -17.51 -6.31 -9.37
N SER A 98 -16.57 -7.25 -9.20
CA SER A 98 -16.87 -8.65 -8.93
C SER A 98 -17.73 -8.82 -7.65
N LEU A 99 -17.39 -8.11 -6.57
CA LEU A 99 -18.13 -8.11 -5.30
C LEU A 99 -19.55 -7.56 -5.45
N SER A 100 -19.71 -6.50 -6.26
CA SER A 100 -21.02 -5.90 -6.50
C SER A 100 -21.96 -6.86 -7.28
N SER A 101 -21.38 -7.71 -8.14
CA SER A 101 -22.13 -8.67 -8.95
C SER A 101 -22.58 -9.92 -8.18
N THR A 102 -21.97 -10.21 -7.03
CA THR A 102 -22.29 -11.34 -6.15
C THR A 102 -23.18 -10.97 -4.96
N MET A 103 -23.70 -9.74 -4.89
CA MET A 103 -24.54 -9.30 -3.76
C MET A 103 -25.89 -10.05 -3.63
N GLY A 104 -26.30 -10.79 -4.66
CA GLY A 104 -27.49 -11.64 -4.65
C GLY A 104 -27.22 -13.16 -4.74
N SER A 105 -25.95 -13.58 -4.72
CA SER A 105 -25.54 -14.99 -4.78
C SER A 105 -25.32 -15.59 -3.38
N ASP A 106 -24.95 -16.87 -3.32
CA ASP A 106 -24.57 -17.51 -2.06
C ASP A 106 -23.35 -16.80 -1.45
N PHE A 107 -23.25 -16.80 -0.13
CA PHE A 107 -22.16 -16.18 0.61
C PHE A 107 -20.79 -16.73 0.17
N VAL A 108 -20.75 -18.00 -0.22
CA VAL A 108 -19.55 -18.67 -0.76
C VAL A 108 -19.03 -17.97 -2.02
N ASP A 109 -19.91 -17.54 -2.92
CA ASP A 109 -19.51 -16.86 -4.15
C ASP A 109 -18.95 -15.46 -3.86
N PHE A 110 -19.53 -14.76 -2.89
CA PHE A 110 -19.02 -13.48 -2.41
C PHE A 110 -17.63 -13.64 -1.76
N GLU A 111 -17.43 -14.66 -0.92
CA GLU A 111 -16.15 -14.93 -0.28
C GLU A 111 -15.06 -15.22 -1.31
N LEU A 112 -15.36 -16.04 -2.32
CA LEU A 112 -14.44 -16.32 -3.42
C LEU A 112 -14.08 -15.05 -4.22
N ALA A 113 -15.05 -14.20 -4.52
CA ALA A 113 -14.82 -12.93 -5.19
C ALA A 113 -13.95 -11.99 -4.34
N PHE A 114 -14.19 -11.92 -3.02
CA PHE A 114 -13.40 -11.10 -2.10
C PHE A 114 -11.95 -11.57 -2.00
N VAL A 115 -11.74 -12.88 -1.90
CA VAL A 115 -10.38 -13.46 -1.85
C VAL A 115 -9.63 -13.15 -3.15
N ALA A 116 -10.30 -13.23 -4.31
CA ALA A 116 -9.67 -12.88 -5.59
C ALA A 116 -9.24 -11.41 -5.64
N GLU A 117 -10.12 -10.48 -5.26
CA GLU A 117 -9.82 -9.05 -5.18
C GLU A 117 -8.68 -8.75 -4.19
N LEU A 118 -8.65 -9.41 -3.03
CA LEU A 118 -7.57 -9.29 -2.06
C LEU A 118 -6.23 -9.79 -2.62
N CYS A 119 -6.23 -10.94 -3.29
CA CYS A 119 -5.02 -11.49 -3.93
C CYS A 119 -4.47 -10.54 -4.99
N ASP A 120 -5.34 -9.93 -5.80
CA ASP A 120 -4.92 -8.97 -6.82
C ASP A 120 -4.41 -7.66 -6.20
N ALA A 121 -5.02 -7.17 -5.14
CA ALA A 121 -4.50 -6.01 -4.41
C ALA A 121 -3.13 -6.27 -3.78
N ILE A 122 -2.90 -7.46 -3.22
CA ILE A 122 -1.58 -7.87 -2.69
C ILE A 122 -0.55 -7.92 -3.82
N ARG A 123 -0.91 -8.53 -4.96
CA ARG A 123 -0.05 -8.64 -6.14
C ARG A 123 0.37 -7.25 -6.63
N ASP A 124 -0.60 -6.34 -6.79
CA ASP A 124 -0.36 -4.99 -7.27
C ASP A 124 0.53 -4.20 -6.30
N GLU A 125 0.28 -4.33 -5.00
CA GLU A 125 1.11 -3.73 -3.96
C GLU A 125 2.57 -4.23 -4.03
N LEU A 126 2.75 -5.55 -4.14
CA LEU A 126 4.07 -6.15 -4.23
C LEU A 126 4.83 -5.69 -5.48
N GLN A 127 4.17 -5.68 -6.64
CA GLN A 127 4.78 -5.22 -7.89
C GLN A 127 5.12 -3.72 -7.85
N ARG A 128 4.28 -2.91 -7.21
CA ARG A 128 4.52 -1.47 -7.04
C ARG A 128 5.72 -1.21 -6.12
N SER A 129 5.74 -1.87 -4.98
CA SER A 129 6.75 -1.65 -3.93
C SER A 129 8.09 -2.33 -4.26
N TRP A 130 8.09 -3.42 -5.02
CA TRP A 130 9.28 -4.11 -5.52
C TRP A 130 9.22 -4.35 -7.04
N PRO A 131 9.58 -3.36 -7.87
CA PRO A 131 9.60 -3.49 -9.33
C PRO A 131 10.49 -4.62 -9.87
N ALA A 132 11.45 -5.11 -9.06
CA ALA A 132 12.23 -6.30 -9.40
C ALA A 132 11.36 -7.56 -9.55
N LEU A 133 10.23 -7.64 -8.83
CA LEU A 133 9.26 -8.73 -8.96
C LEU A 133 8.57 -8.74 -10.34
N THR A 134 8.54 -7.60 -11.03
CA THR A 134 8.02 -7.52 -12.41
C THR A 134 8.92 -8.30 -13.38
N GLN A 135 10.20 -8.49 -13.10
CA GLN A 135 11.07 -9.34 -13.93
C GLN A 135 10.84 -10.84 -13.67
N GLU A 136 10.15 -11.17 -12.59
CA GLU A 136 9.84 -12.53 -12.13
C GLU A 136 8.32 -12.74 -12.11
N HIS A 137 7.59 -12.26 -13.13
CA HIS A 137 6.12 -12.35 -13.22
C HIS A 137 5.57 -13.75 -12.88
N SER A 138 6.27 -14.79 -13.36
CA SER A 138 5.90 -16.18 -13.11
C SER A 138 5.89 -16.57 -11.62
N LEU A 139 6.68 -15.91 -10.77
CA LEU A 139 6.82 -16.23 -9.36
C LEU A 139 5.60 -15.76 -8.57
N VAL A 140 5.21 -14.49 -8.77
CA VAL A 140 4.00 -13.91 -8.17
C VAL A 140 2.76 -14.65 -8.69
N ASP A 141 2.65 -14.85 -10.00
CA ASP A 141 1.54 -15.62 -10.57
C ASP A 141 1.44 -17.03 -10.01
N ARG A 142 2.56 -17.75 -9.84
CA ARG A 142 2.55 -19.10 -9.27
C ARG A 142 2.16 -19.12 -7.79
N VAL A 143 2.54 -18.12 -7.01
CA VAL A 143 2.15 -18.03 -5.59
C VAL A 143 0.63 -17.79 -5.48
N PHE A 144 0.05 -16.92 -6.31
CA PHE A 144 -1.35 -16.51 -6.19
C PHE A 144 -2.35 -17.28 -7.07
N LYS A 145 -1.93 -17.95 -8.16
CA LYS A 145 -2.82 -18.73 -9.06
C LYS A 145 -2.81 -20.24 -8.82
N ASN A 146 -2.05 -20.76 -7.87
CA ASN A 146 -2.04 -22.21 -7.61
C ASN A 146 -3.34 -22.65 -6.92
N ALA A 147 -4.40 -22.75 -7.71
CA ALA A 147 -5.69 -23.36 -7.36
C ALA A 147 -5.62 -24.89 -7.16
N GLU A 148 -4.42 -25.48 -7.08
CA GLU A 148 -4.26 -26.89 -6.80
C GLU A 148 -3.45 -27.11 -5.51
N ILE A 149 -4.20 -27.42 -4.46
CA ILE A 149 -3.82 -27.81 -3.09
C ILE A 149 -2.78 -28.96 -3.03
N LYS A 150 -2.32 -29.51 -4.16
CA LYS A 150 -1.40 -30.67 -4.23
C LYS A 150 0.10 -30.37 -4.19
N LYS A 151 0.56 -29.11 -4.05
CA LYS A 151 2.02 -28.82 -4.03
C LYS A 151 2.46 -27.83 -2.95
N ALA A 152 2.11 -28.07 -1.69
CA ALA A 152 2.61 -27.30 -0.55
C ALA A 152 4.16 -27.17 -0.52
N LEU A 153 4.89 -28.19 -0.97
CA LEU A 153 6.36 -28.15 -1.08
C LEU A 153 6.89 -27.20 -2.15
N ALA A 154 6.19 -27.05 -3.28
CA ALA A 154 6.61 -26.13 -4.34
C ALA A 154 6.31 -24.68 -3.96
N VAL A 155 5.16 -24.43 -3.32
CA VAL A 155 4.79 -23.10 -2.82
C VAL A 155 5.79 -22.62 -1.77
N ASN A 156 6.23 -23.50 -0.86
CA ASN A 156 7.23 -23.13 0.15
C ASN A 156 8.58 -22.70 -0.45
N ALA A 157 9.05 -23.37 -1.51
CA ALA A 157 10.29 -22.95 -2.19
C ALA A 157 10.15 -21.59 -2.87
N GLU A 158 9.01 -21.32 -3.50
CA GLU A 158 8.71 -20.02 -4.14
C GLU A 158 8.50 -18.92 -3.09
N LEU A 159 7.88 -19.22 -1.94
CA LEU A 159 7.77 -18.32 -0.79
C LEU A 159 9.15 -17.96 -0.24
N GLN A 160 10.07 -18.92 -0.13
CA GLN A 160 11.45 -18.63 0.29
C GLN A 160 12.18 -17.73 -0.71
N LYS A 161 11.97 -17.93 -2.02
CA LYS A 161 12.52 -17.05 -3.07
C LYS A 161 11.90 -15.64 -2.97
N LEU A 162 10.59 -15.53 -2.74
CA LEU A 162 9.90 -14.25 -2.51
C LEU A 162 10.45 -13.53 -1.27
N VAL A 163 10.61 -14.24 -0.14
CA VAL A 163 11.22 -13.71 1.08
C VAL A 163 12.63 -13.20 0.81
N GLY A 164 13.45 -13.93 0.05
CA GLY A 164 14.78 -13.49 -0.37
C GLY A 164 14.75 -12.15 -1.13
N ILE A 165 13.81 -11.97 -2.05
CA ILE A 165 13.65 -10.70 -2.80
C ILE A 165 13.18 -9.56 -1.88
N LEU A 166 12.18 -9.81 -1.04
CA LEU A 166 11.63 -8.81 -0.12
C LEU A 166 12.63 -8.37 0.96
N THR A 167 13.56 -9.25 1.34
CA THR A 167 14.55 -8.98 2.40
C THR A 167 15.87 -8.41 1.89
N SER A 168 16.16 -8.48 0.58
CA SER A 168 17.45 -8.08 0.00
C SER A 168 17.49 -6.68 -0.62
N GLY A 169 16.38 -5.97 -0.76
CA GLY A 169 16.45 -4.56 -1.15
C GLY A 169 15.13 -3.83 -1.38
N LEU A 170 15.13 -2.54 -1.04
CA LEU A 170 14.21 -1.53 -1.58
C LEU A 170 14.89 -0.86 -2.78
N PRO A 171 14.36 -0.97 -4.01
CA PRO A 171 14.86 -0.18 -5.12
C PRO A 171 13.87 0.94 -5.42
N ARG A 172 13.67 1.90 -4.51
CA ARG A 172 13.03 3.20 -4.84
C ARG A 172 13.19 4.29 -3.76
N PHE A 173 14.41 4.42 -3.23
CA PHE A 173 14.91 5.74 -2.79
C PHE A 173 16.00 6.16 -3.79
N VAL A 174 15.62 6.34 -5.06
CA VAL A 174 16.44 7.21 -5.91
C VAL A 174 15.82 8.58 -5.76
N ASP A 175 16.35 9.33 -4.80
CA ASP A 175 16.10 10.76 -4.74
C ASP A 175 16.56 11.36 -6.07
N ARG A 176 15.59 11.79 -6.89
CA ARG A 176 15.86 12.52 -8.13
C ARG A 176 15.94 14.02 -7.87
N SER A 177 15.71 14.47 -6.64
CA SER A 177 16.08 15.82 -6.23
C SER A 177 17.54 15.78 -5.80
N GLY A 178 18.38 16.59 -6.45
CA GLY A 178 19.82 16.60 -6.18
C GLY A 178 20.15 16.95 -4.72
N VAL A 179 21.41 16.74 -4.34
CA VAL A 179 21.94 17.08 -3.01
C VAL A 179 21.61 18.55 -2.68
N VAL A 180 20.81 18.76 -1.64
CA VAL A 180 20.58 20.09 -1.09
C VAL A 180 21.79 20.46 -0.24
N ASP A 181 22.66 21.31 -0.79
CA ASP A 181 23.77 21.88 -0.04
C ASP A 181 23.24 22.66 1.17
N ARG A 182 23.59 22.19 2.36
CA ARG A 182 23.39 22.93 3.59
C ARG A 182 24.46 24.01 3.66
N GLN A 183 24.10 25.22 3.23
CA GLN A 183 24.92 26.38 3.53
C GLN A 183 24.93 26.62 5.05
N ALA A 184 26.15 26.68 5.60
CA ALA A 184 26.45 27.02 6.98
C ALA A 184 26.18 28.51 7.28
#